data_AF-A0A6I4NV63-F1
#
_entry.id   AF-A0A6I4NV63-F1
#
_cell.length_a   1.000
_cell.length_b   1.000
_cell.length_c   1.000
_cell.angle_alpha   90.00
_cell.angle_beta   90.00
_cell.angle_gamma   90.00
#
_symmetry.space_group_name_H-M   'P 1'
#
loop_
_entity.id
_entity.type
_entity.pdbx_description
1 polymer ?
#
loop_
_entity_poly.entity_id
_entity_poly.type
_entity_poly.pdbx_seq_one_letter_code
_entity_poly.pdbx_strand_id
1 'polypeptide(L)'
;MSGRAWAERVVDLAASTLPAAIRAERREAWRADLRDAESLGLGRSGIAVGAVRAALATPRDARAWGIAPGRLAVRRGRWAIALFVVAVILVVAGWLAPPLPGAIVGTGLLLGAAFLGAVGLVLAGAALHALLAGQPAGARWTIVLLAPIAAIPVLAVVLLLGGMPAVVAGTLLGGLGIAAATWWWPRDPDPRRRRSRPGIPERFGARASAFAGAVAISGALAVVVLNIFVWEPMAKVPGLRLDELYARMSAAGESPTSSVPFVVVWVVSWLPLVVGLLLVAVVGPRGRLARLDARRLARAALVAVAAIGFGQWFAGFGMGMSVADAFGTTGGGAGWVTAAISATSLLCGIAAALRVLPPPDLPDPPSASIDPVAAAPA
;
A
#
# COMPACT_ATOMS: atom_id res chain seq x y z
N MET A 1 -0.83 -12.33 30.39
CA MET A 1 -0.99 -13.20 29.19
C MET A 1 -0.51 -14.59 29.57
N SER A 2 -1.30 -15.66 29.42
CA SER A 2 -0.88 -16.99 29.89
C SER A 2 0.28 -17.54 29.06
N GLY A 3 1.15 -18.36 29.66
CA GLY A 3 2.32 -18.95 28.98
C GLY A 3 1.93 -19.76 27.74
N ARG A 4 0.72 -20.35 27.73
CA ARG A 4 0.15 -21.05 26.56
C ARG A 4 -0.13 -20.10 25.40
N ALA A 5 -0.85 -19.00 25.65
CA ALA A 5 -1.21 -18.02 24.62
C ALA A 5 0.03 -17.34 24.02
N TRP A 6 1.09 -17.17 24.81
CA TRP A 6 2.37 -16.70 24.30
C TRP A 6 3.03 -17.74 23.37
N ALA A 7 3.13 -19.00 23.79
CA ALA A 7 3.79 -20.05 23.00
C ALA A 7 3.08 -20.29 21.65
N GLU A 8 1.75 -20.31 21.65
CA GLU A 8 0.95 -20.44 20.42
C GLU A 8 1.20 -19.28 19.45
N ARG A 9 1.29 -18.03 19.94
CA ARG A 9 1.62 -16.86 19.12
C ARG A 9 3.03 -16.93 18.55
N VAL A 10 4.00 -17.40 19.33
CA VAL A 10 5.39 -17.57 18.88
C VAL A 10 5.49 -18.64 17.79
N VAL A 11 4.81 -19.78 17.96
CA VAL A 11 4.75 -20.84 16.93
C VAL A 11 4.07 -20.34 15.66
N ASP A 12 2.97 -19.61 15.78
CA ASP A 12 2.29 -19.01 14.62
C ASP A 12 3.16 -17.98 13.90
N LEU A 13 3.89 -17.16 14.65
CA LEU A 13 4.85 -16.20 14.10
C LEU A 13 6.00 -16.94 13.40
N ALA A 14 6.61 -17.94 14.04
CA ALA A 14 7.68 -18.74 13.47
C ALA A 14 7.23 -19.42 12.17
N ALA A 15 6.05 -20.05 12.18
CA ALA A 15 5.49 -20.69 10.98
C ALA A 15 5.22 -19.69 9.87
N SER A 16 4.78 -18.47 10.19
CA SER A 16 4.57 -17.43 9.18
C SER A 16 5.85 -17.05 8.42
N THR A 17 7.03 -17.26 9.02
CA THR A 17 8.34 -17.03 8.37
C THR A 17 8.75 -18.17 7.42
N LEU A 18 8.10 -19.33 7.51
CA LEU A 18 8.40 -20.48 6.65
C LEU A 18 7.87 -20.28 5.22
N PRO A 19 8.48 -20.97 4.23
CA PRO A 19 7.93 -21.11 2.88
C PRO A 19 6.49 -21.62 2.91
N ALA A 20 5.64 -21.08 2.04
CA ALA A 20 4.21 -21.42 1.99
C ALA A 20 3.96 -22.94 1.87
N ALA A 21 4.80 -23.63 1.09
CA ALA A 21 4.73 -25.07 0.84
C ALA A 21 4.74 -25.93 2.11
N ILE A 22 5.54 -25.56 3.12
CA ILE A 22 5.66 -26.32 4.38
C ILE A 22 4.99 -25.63 5.55
N ARG A 23 4.48 -24.41 5.36
CA ARG A 23 3.98 -23.57 6.45
C ARG A 23 2.81 -24.22 7.17
N ALA A 24 1.83 -24.71 6.42
CA ALA A 24 0.61 -25.28 7.00
C ALA A 24 0.95 -26.55 7.80
N GLU A 25 1.68 -27.47 7.18
CA GLU A 25 2.14 -28.72 7.79
C GLU A 25 2.98 -28.47 9.05
N ARG A 26 3.99 -27.59 8.98
CA ARG A 26 4.84 -27.28 10.15
C ARG A 26 4.07 -26.56 11.25
N ARG A 27 3.16 -25.66 10.90
CA ARG A 27 2.30 -24.99 11.88
C ARG A 27 1.42 -26.00 12.61
N GLU A 28 0.85 -26.95 11.89
CA GLU A 28 0.02 -28.01 12.46
C GLU A 28 0.84 -28.93 13.36
N ALA A 29 2.01 -29.38 12.91
CA ALA A 29 2.93 -30.19 13.69
C ALA A 29 3.34 -29.50 15.00
N TRP A 30 3.83 -28.26 14.94
CA TRP A 30 4.23 -27.53 16.15
C TRP A 30 3.07 -27.21 17.10
N ARG A 31 1.85 -27.05 16.56
CA ARG A 31 0.65 -26.90 17.39
C ARG A 31 0.23 -28.22 18.03
N ALA A 32 0.44 -29.36 17.37
CA ALA A 32 0.28 -30.67 17.99
C ALA A 32 1.28 -30.83 19.14
N ASP A 33 2.56 -30.53 18.91
CA ASP A 33 3.59 -30.58 19.95
C ASP A 33 3.24 -29.70 21.16
N LEU A 34 2.72 -28.48 20.93
CA LEU A 34 2.28 -27.58 22.01
C LEU A 34 1.08 -28.11 22.80
N ARG A 35 0.17 -28.84 22.15
CA ARG A 35 -0.99 -29.49 22.81
C ARG A 35 -0.52 -30.63 23.70
N ASP A 36 0.42 -31.43 23.21
CA ASP A 36 0.88 -32.66 23.87
C ASP A 36 2.08 -32.43 24.81
N ALA A 37 2.57 -31.20 24.89
CA ALA A 37 3.73 -30.81 25.69
C ALA A 37 3.66 -31.28 27.15
N GLU A 38 2.48 -31.18 27.77
CA GLU A 38 2.28 -31.50 29.19
C GLU A 38 2.33 -33.02 29.44
N SER A 39 1.67 -33.80 28.58
CA SER A 39 1.75 -35.27 28.63
C SER A 39 3.15 -35.81 28.36
N LEU A 40 3.97 -35.06 27.64
CA LEU A 40 5.35 -35.42 27.31
C LEU A 40 6.38 -34.87 28.30
N GLY A 41 5.96 -34.14 29.34
CA GLY A 41 6.87 -33.49 30.30
C GLY A 41 7.75 -32.40 29.68
N LEU A 42 7.37 -31.86 28.53
CA LEU A 42 8.12 -30.84 27.80
C LEU A 42 7.63 -29.42 28.14
N GLY A 43 8.57 -28.50 28.30
CA GLY A 43 8.26 -27.09 28.47
C GLY A 43 7.72 -26.48 27.16
N ARG A 44 6.52 -25.88 27.19
CA ARG A 44 5.94 -25.15 26.04
C ARG A 44 6.86 -24.05 25.49
N SER A 45 7.66 -23.43 26.34
CA SER A 45 8.69 -22.45 25.94
C SER A 45 9.80 -23.10 25.11
N GLY A 46 10.23 -24.32 25.45
CA GLY A 46 11.21 -25.08 24.69
C GLY A 46 10.72 -25.40 23.28
N ILE A 47 9.45 -25.80 23.13
CA ILE A 47 8.83 -26.06 21.82
C ILE A 47 8.74 -24.76 21.00
N ALA A 48 8.32 -23.66 21.60
CA ALA A 48 8.24 -22.37 20.92
C ALA A 48 9.62 -21.88 20.43
N VAL A 49 10.66 -21.98 21.27
CA VAL A 49 12.05 -21.65 20.89
C VAL A 49 12.58 -22.61 19.83
N GLY A 50 12.27 -23.90 19.94
CA GLY A 50 12.60 -24.93 18.95
C GLY A 50 11.99 -24.63 17.58
N ALA A 51 10.72 -24.23 17.54
CA ALA A 51 10.04 -23.80 16.31
C ALA A 51 10.70 -22.58 15.68
N VAL A 52 11.08 -21.57 16.46
CA VAL A 52 11.83 -20.41 15.97
C VAL A 52 13.19 -20.83 15.41
N ARG A 53 13.94 -21.65 16.13
CA ARG A 53 15.25 -22.14 15.68
C ARG A 53 15.13 -22.96 14.39
N ALA A 54 14.14 -23.83 14.30
CA ALA A 54 13.85 -24.60 13.09
C ALA A 54 13.49 -23.67 11.92
N ALA A 55 12.67 -22.64 12.15
CA ALA A 55 12.32 -21.67 11.11
C ALA A 55 13.52 -20.85 10.63
N LEU A 56 14.47 -20.54 11.51
CA LEU A 56 15.73 -19.86 11.18
C LEU A 56 16.72 -20.77 10.45
N ALA A 57 16.79 -22.05 10.84
CA ALA A 57 17.68 -23.04 10.22
C ALA A 57 17.16 -23.57 8.88
N THR A 58 15.87 -23.38 8.59
CA THR A 58 15.25 -23.84 7.34
C THR A 58 15.98 -23.21 6.15
N PRO A 59 16.54 -24.02 5.22
CA PRO A 59 17.26 -23.49 4.07
C PRO A 59 16.37 -22.54 3.28
N ARG A 60 16.80 -21.28 3.14
CA ARG A 60 16.09 -20.27 2.36
C ARG A 60 16.51 -20.23 0.90
N ASP A 61 17.32 -21.20 0.48
CA ASP A 61 17.81 -21.27 -0.87
C ASP A 61 16.69 -21.74 -1.81
N ALA A 62 16.49 -21.02 -2.90
CA ALA A 62 15.40 -21.28 -3.84
C ALA A 62 15.48 -22.70 -4.42
N ARG A 63 16.71 -23.20 -4.58
CA ARG A 63 17.04 -24.52 -5.10
C ARG A 63 16.54 -25.65 -4.20
N ALA A 64 16.59 -25.47 -2.88
CA ALA A 64 16.09 -26.46 -1.92
C ALA A 64 14.57 -26.71 -2.05
N TRP A 65 13.87 -25.79 -2.72
CA TRP A 65 12.41 -25.83 -2.89
C TRP A 65 11.99 -25.96 -4.36
N GLY A 66 12.93 -26.25 -5.28
CA GLY A 66 12.64 -26.33 -6.72
C GLY A 66 12.19 -25.00 -7.35
N ILE A 67 12.42 -23.86 -6.67
CA ILE A 67 12.02 -22.54 -7.17
C ILE A 67 13.18 -21.96 -7.97
N ALA A 68 12.92 -21.58 -9.23
CA ALA A 68 13.89 -20.87 -10.04
C ALA A 68 14.35 -19.56 -9.34
N PRO A 69 15.66 -19.29 -9.19
CA PRO A 69 16.19 -18.11 -8.50
C PRO A 69 15.59 -16.78 -8.99
N GLY A 70 15.35 -16.67 -10.30
CA GLY A 70 14.71 -15.48 -10.90
C GLY A 70 13.28 -15.23 -10.39
N ARG A 71 12.48 -16.27 -10.14
CA ARG A 71 11.12 -16.13 -9.58
C ARG A 71 11.17 -15.63 -8.13
N LEU A 72 12.12 -16.15 -7.33
CA LEU A 72 12.32 -15.68 -5.97
C LEU A 72 12.81 -14.23 -5.92
N ALA A 73 13.72 -13.87 -6.84
CA ALA A 73 14.20 -12.50 -6.97
C ALA A 73 13.08 -11.53 -7.34
N VAL A 74 12.27 -11.83 -8.36
CA VAL A 74 11.09 -11.02 -8.72
C VAL A 74 10.15 -10.89 -7.52
N ARG A 75 9.97 -11.97 -6.75
CA ARG A 75 9.13 -11.96 -5.56
C ARG A 75 9.63 -11.00 -4.49
N ARG A 76 10.92 -11.10 -4.14
CA ARG A 76 11.56 -10.22 -3.16
C ARG A 76 11.59 -8.77 -3.64
N GLY A 77 11.90 -8.54 -4.92
CA GLY A 77 11.93 -7.20 -5.52
C GLY A 77 10.56 -6.51 -5.44
N ARG A 78 9.47 -7.22 -5.72
CA ARG A 78 8.11 -6.66 -5.60
C ARG A 78 7.73 -6.32 -4.15
N TRP A 79 8.14 -7.13 -3.18
CA TRP A 79 7.95 -6.79 -1.76
C TRP A 79 8.82 -5.60 -1.33
N ALA A 80 10.07 -5.53 -1.79
CA ALA A 80 10.94 -4.40 -1.55
C ALA A 80 10.28 -3.10 -2.06
N ILE A 81 9.80 -3.10 -3.32
CA ILE A 81 9.07 -1.96 -3.90
C ILE A 81 7.84 -1.62 -3.06
N ALA A 82 7.04 -2.62 -2.62
CA ALA A 82 5.87 -2.38 -1.78
C ALA A 82 6.24 -1.67 -0.47
N LEU A 83 7.30 -2.12 0.21
CA LEU A 83 7.76 -1.53 1.46
C LEU A 83 8.35 -0.14 1.27
N PHE A 84 9.09 0.09 0.18
CA PHE A 84 9.58 1.43 -0.17
C PHE A 84 8.43 2.40 -0.45
N VAL A 85 7.41 1.97 -1.19
CA VAL A 85 6.22 2.80 -1.42
C VAL A 85 5.54 3.14 -0.10
N VAL A 86 5.35 2.16 0.80
CA VAL A 86 4.80 2.43 2.14
C VAL A 86 5.69 3.41 2.92
N ALA A 87 7.00 3.22 2.91
CA ALA A 87 7.93 4.11 3.59
C ALA A 87 7.83 5.55 3.07
N VAL A 88 7.79 5.74 1.74
CA VAL A 88 7.60 7.06 1.12
C VAL A 88 6.27 7.67 1.54
N ILE A 89 5.18 6.91 1.52
CA ILE A 89 3.86 7.40 1.97
C ILE A 89 3.94 7.85 3.44
N LEU A 90 4.62 7.09 4.31
CA LEU A 90 4.79 7.46 5.72
C LEU A 90 5.66 8.71 5.91
N VAL A 91 6.74 8.87 5.15
CA VAL A 91 7.57 10.09 5.19
C VAL A 91 6.75 11.30 4.77
N VAL A 92 6.04 11.19 3.64
CA VAL A 92 5.18 12.27 3.12
C VAL A 92 4.09 12.61 4.13
N ALA A 93 3.42 11.60 4.69
CA ALA A 93 2.40 11.82 5.73
C ALA A 93 2.97 12.45 6.99
N GLY A 94 4.17 12.05 7.42
CA GLY A 94 4.87 12.65 8.56
C GLY A 94 5.26 14.11 8.32
N TRP A 95 5.64 14.47 7.08
CA TRP A 95 5.97 15.84 6.70
C TRP A 95 4.73 16.73 6.56
N LEU A 96 3.62 16.19 6.06
CA LEU A 96 2.36 16.90 5.87
C LEU A 96 1.46 16.93 7.13
N ALA A 97 1.81 16.20 8.19
CA ALA A 97 1.03 16.16 9.41
C ALA A 97 1.05 17.53 10.12
N PRO A 98 -0.11 18.08 10.52
CA PRO A 98 -0.16 19.36 11.21
C PRO A 98 0.50 19.30 12.59
N PRO A 99 1.03 20.42 13.10
CA PRO A 99 1.69 20.50 14.40
C PRO A 99 0.66 20.52 15.57
N LEU A 100 -0.05 19.41 15.83
CA LEU A 100 -0.93 19.23 17.00
C LEU A 100 -0.57 17.93 17.71
N PRO A 101 -0.39 17.92 19.05
CA PRO A 101 0.65 17.15 19.80
C PRO A 101 1.50 16.20 18.92
N GLY A 102 2.05 16.77 17.84
CA GLY A 102 2.23 16.08 16.56
C GLY A 102 3.63 15.56 16.36
N ALA A 103 4.55 15.95 17.25
CA ALA A 103 5.88 15.40 17.31
C ALA A 103 5.82 13.88 17.50
N ILE A 104 4.97 13.36 18.38
CA ILE A 104 4.91 11.91 18.64
C ILE A 104 4.38 11.14 17.43
N VAL A 105 3.31 11.64 16.79
CA VAL A 105 2.73 10.99 15.61
C VAL A 105 3.66 11.11 14.40
N GLY A 106 4.18 12.31 14.13
CA GLY A 106 5.14 12.56 13.05
C GLY A 106 6.42 11.76 13.22
N THR A 107 7.03 11.77 14.40
CA THR A 107 8.21 10.94 14.71
C THR A 107 7.88 9.46 14.60
N GLY A 108 6.72 8.99 15.06
CA GLY A 108 6.28 7.61 14.90
C GLY A 108 6.15 7.19 13.43
N LEU A 109 5.59 8.05 12.57
CA LEU A 109 5.50 7.82 11.12
C LEU A 109 6.89 7.78 10.47
N LEU A 110 7.79 8.69 10.84
CA LEU A 110 9.16 8.74 10.33
C LEU A 110 9.98 7.52 10.77
N LEU A 111 9.85 7.09 12.04
CA LEU A 111 10.49 5.87 12.53
C LEU A 111 9.94 4.62 11.82
N GLY A 112 8.62 4.54 11.64
CA GLY A 112 7.97 3.49 10.86
C GLY A 112 8.46 3.48 9.41
N ALA A 113 8.61 4.65 8.79
CA ALA A 113 9.15 4.80 7.45
C ALA A 113 10.60 4.33 7.36
N ALA A 114 11.45 4.74 8.29
CA ALA A 114 12.85 4.34 8.35
C ALA A 114 12.99 2.82 8.51
N PHE A 115 12.19 2.22 9.41
CA PHE A 115 12.15 0.78 9.61
C PHE A 115 11.72 0.03 8.35
N LEU A 116 10.60 0.42 7.73
CA LEU A 116 10.10 -0.25 6.52
C LEU A 116 11.02 -0.03 5.31
N GLY A 117 11.64 1.15 5.21
CA GLY A 117 12.68 1.45 4.22
C GLY A 117 13.90 0.55 4.39
N ALA A 118 14.37 0.34 5.62
CA ALA A 118 15.47 -0.58 5.92
C ALA A 118 15.11 -2.04 5.56
N VAL A 119 13.91 -2.51 5.91
CA VAL A 119 13.44 -3.85 5.50
C VAL A 119 13.33 -3.96 3.98
N GLY A 120 12.85 -2.91 3.29
CA GLY A 120 12.81 -2.81 1.84
C GLY A 120 14.19 -2.94 1.19
N LEU A 121 15.20 -2.26 1.74
CA LEU A 121 16.61 -2.34 1.30
C LEU A 121 17.15 -3.77 1.44
N VAL A 122 16.91 -4.42 2.58
CA VAL A 122 17.33 -5.82 2.79
C VAL A 122 16.69 -6.75 1.76
N LEU A 123 15.39 -6.58 1.46
CA LEU A 123 14.71 -7.39 0.44
C LEU A 123 15.21 -7.10 -0.98
N ALA A 124 15.52 -5.84 -1.31
CA ALA A 124 16.10 -5.46 -2.59
C ALA A 124 17.49 -6.07 -2.77
N GLY A 125 18.35 -6.00 -1.75
CA GLY A 125 19.66 -6.66 -1.74
C GLY A 125 19.53 -8.18 -1.91
N ALA A 126 18.58 -8.81 -1.20
CA ALA A 126 18.31 -10.24 -1.32
C ALA A 126 17.71 -10.65 -2.69
N ALA A 127 17.00 -9.74 -3.36
CA ALA A 127 16.51 -9.93 -4.73
C ALA A 127 17.64 -9.85 -5.75
N LEU A 128 18.46 -8.80 -5.64
CA LEU A 128 19.62 -8.56 -6.50
C LEU A 128 20.64 -9.69 -6.36
N HIS A 129 20.94 -10.13 -5.13
CA HIS A 129 21.80 -11.29 -4.88
C HIS A 129 21.26 -12.57 -5.52
N ALA A 130 19.94 -12.78 -5.52
CA ALA A 130 19.31 -13.94 -6.16
C ALA A 130 19.37 -13.87 -7.70
N LEU A 131 19.28 -12.68 -8.30
CA LEU A 131 19.49 -12.47 -9.75
C LEU A 131 20.95 -12.72 -10.14
N LEU A 132 21.87 -12.29 -9.28
CA LEU A 132 23.31 -12.40 -9.53
C LEU A 132 23.87 -13.76 -9.09
N ALA A 133 23.03 -14.73 -8.72
CA ALA A 133 23.44 -16.04 -8.20
C ALA A 133 24.28 -16.90 -9.19
N GLY A 134 24.41 -16.48 -10.45
CA GLY A 134 25.30 -17.06 -11.46
C GLY A 134 26.63 -16.31 -11.68
N GLN A 135 26.84 -15.14 -11.06
CA GLN A 135 28.02 -14.29 -11.27
C GLN A 135 29.16 -14.61 -10.29
N PRO A 136 30.43 -14.24 -10.52
CA PRO A 136 31.48 -14.39 -9.51
C PRO A 136 31.22 -13.50 -8.28
N ALA A 137 31.55 -13.98 -7.08
CA ALA A 137 31.18 -13.33 -5.81
C ALA A 137 31.59 -11.84 -5.72
N GLY A 138 32.77 -11.49 -6.25
CA GLY A 138 33.24 -10.10 -6.31
C GLY A 138 32.34 -9.18 -7.13
N ALA A 139 31.95 -9.60 -8.33
CA ALA A 139 31.04 -8.82 -9.18
C ALA A 139 29.65 -8.64 -8.55
N ARG A 140 29.17 -9.65 -7.80
CA ARG A 140 27.87 -9.58 -7.10
C ARG A 140 27.85 -8.43 -6.09
N TRP A 141 28.86 -8.37 -5.23
CA TRP A 141 28.94 -7.37 -4.17
C TRP A 141 29.16 -5.97 -4.72
N THR A 142 29.99 -5.82 -5.75
CA THR A 142 30.22 -4.53 -6.41
C THR A 142 28.92 -3.95 -6.99
N ILE A 143 28.11 -4.76 -7.69
CA ILE A 143 26.83 -4.30 -8.25
C ILE A 143 25.82 -3.94 -7.14
N VAL A 144 25.75 -4.76 -6.07
CA VAL A 144 24.84 -4.51 -4.94
C VAL A 144 25.19 -3.20 -4.22
N LEU A 145 26.48 -2.87 -4.09
CA LEU A 145 26.95 -1.66 -3.40
C LEU A 145 26.89 -0.41 -4.28
N LEU A 146 27.17 -0.53 -5.59
CA LEU A 146 27.17 0.62 -6.52
C LEU A 146 25.76 1.03 -6.98
N ALA A 147 24.81 0.09 -7.06
CA ALA A 147 23.44 0.38 -7.47
C ALA A 147 22.76 1.50 -6.64
N PRO A 148 22.80 1.52 -5.29
CA PRO A 148 22.22 2.62 -4.53
C PRO A 148 22.98 3.95 -4.71
N ILE A 149 24.31 3.90 -4.85
CA ILE A 149 25.14 5.10 -5.08
C ILE A 149 24.78 5.77 -6.41
N ALA A 150 24.50 4.99 -7.45
CA ALA A 150 24.05 5.51 -8.74
C ALA A 150 22.57 5.94 -8.75
N ALA A 151 21.70 5.26 -7.97
CA ALA A 151 20.28 5.55 -7.93
C ALA A 151 19.94 6.88 -7.24
N ILE A 152 20.68 7.26 -6.20
CA ILE A 152 20.46 8.51 -5.45
C ILE A 152 20.56 9.77 -6.32
N PRO A 153 21.64 10.01 -7.09
CA PRO A 153 21.76 11.21 -7.93
C PRO A 153 20.74 11.21 -9.07
N VAL A 154 20.40 10.05 -9.66
CA VAL A 154 19.35 9.97 -10.68
C VAL A 154 17.98 10.34 -10.09
N LEU A 155 17.66 9.83 -8.90
CA LEU A 155 16.41 10.16 -8.21
C LEU A 155 16.37 11.65 -7.83
N ALA A 156 17.49 12.20 -7.35
CA ALA A 156 17.62 13.62 -7.05
C ALA A 156 17.43 14.49 -8.29
N VAL A 157 18.04 14.13 -9.42
CA VAL A 157 17.89 14.86 -10.70
C VAL A 157 16.45 14.78 -11.22
N VAL A 158 15.78 13.63 -11.11
CA VAL A 158 14.36 13.48 -11.48
C VAL A 158 13.47 14.35 -10.59
N LEU A 159 13.73 14.39 -9.28
CA LEU A 159 13.01 15.21 -8.32
C LEU A 159 13.32 16.71 -8.46
N LEU A 160 14.51 17.10 -8.90
CA LEU A 160 14.90 18.51 -9.10
C LEU A 160 14.43 19.07 -10.45
N LEU A 161 14.58 18.32 -11.55
CA LEU A 161 14.27 18.80 -12.90
C LEU A 161 12.80 18.62 -13.29
N GLY A 162 12.12 17.58 -12.77
CA GLY A 162 10.69 17.38 -12.98
C GLY A 162 9.80 17.83 -11.80
N GLY A 163 10.41 18.04 -10.63
CA GLY A 163 9.82 18.02 -9.29
C GLY A 163 8.38 18.50 -9.13
N MET A 164 8.21 19.81 -8.95
CA MET A 164 6.89 20.34 -8.56
C MET A 164 5.88 20.39 -9.70
N PRO A 165 6.22 20.86 -10.93
CA PRO A 165 5.25 20.90 -12.02
C PRO A 165 4.74 19.50 -12.41
N ALA A 166 5.60 18.48 -12.45
CA ALA A 166 5.18 17.12 -12.77
C ALA A 166 4.38 16.48 -11.62
N VAL A 167 4.71 16.78 -10.35
CA VAL A 167 3.92 16.33 -9.20
C VAL A 167 2.54 17.00 -9.20
N VAL A 168 2.47 18.31 -9.46
CA VAL A 168 1.20 19.05 -9.60
C VAL A 168 0.39 18.47 -10.76
N ALA A 169 0.96 18.35 -11.97
CA ALA A 169 0.26 17.79 -13.11
C ALA A 169 -0.18 16.33 -12.85
N GLY A 170 0.69 15.51 -12.28
CA GLY A 170 0.41 14.11 -11.96
C GLY A 170 -0.67 13.93 -10.89
N THR A 171 -0.74 14.84 -9.91
CA THR A 171 -1.80 14.82 -8.89
C THR A 171 -3.12 15.35 -9.42
N LEU A 172 -3.10 16.43 -10.21
CA LEU A 172 -4.28 17.00 -10.86
C LEU A 172 -4.89 16.05 -11.89
N LEU A 173 -4.06 15.26 -12.59
CA LEU A 173 -4.50 14.31 -13.63
C LEU A 173 -4.50 12.85 -13.15
N GLY A 174 -4.29 12.62 -11.85
CA GLY A 174 -4.12 11.27 -11.29
C GLY A 174 -5.32 10.36 -11.54
N GLY A 175 -6.54 10.92 -11.55
CA GLY A 175 -7.75 10.18 -11.87
C GLY A 175 -7.74 9.57 -13.28
N LEU A 176 -7.22 10.31 -14.28
CA LEU A 176 -7.07 9.82 -15.66
C LEU A 176 -6.02 8.70 -15.72
N GLY A 177 -4.89 8.86 -15.04
CA GLY A 177 -3.84 7.85 -14.99
C GLY A 177 -4.31 6.54 -14.34
N ILE A 178 -5.04 6.61 -13.24
CA ILE A 178 -5.59 5.44 -12.54
C ILE A 178 -6.70 4.78 -13.36
N ALA A 179 -7.56 5.56 -14.02
CA ALA A 179 -8.55 5.05 -14.96
C ALA A 179 -7.87 4.35 -16.15
N ALA A 180 -6.91 4.99 -16.80
CA ALA A 180 -6.14 4.38 -17.89
C ALA A 180 -5.50 3.04 -17.44
N ALA A 181 -4.78 3.04 -16.31
CA ALA A 181 -4.13 1.85 -15.78
C ALA A 181 -5.14 0.73 -15.48
N THR A 182 -6.27 1.06 -14.86
CA THR A 182 -7.27 0.05 -14.46
C THR A 182 -7.92 -0.62 -15.69
N TRP A 183 -8.09 0.11 -16.79
CA TRP A 183 -8.75 -0.37 -18.01
C TRP A 183 -7.78 -1.04 -18.99
N TRP A 184 -6.54 -0.55 -19.09
CA TRP A 184 -5.56 -1.06 -20.05
C TRP A 184 -4.69 -2.18 -19.51
N TRP A 185 -4.57 -2.35 -18.19
CA TRP A 185 -3.72 -3.41 -17.66
C TRP A 185 -4.22 -4.81 -18.08
N PRO A 186 -3.35 -5.71 -18.56
CA PRO A 186 -3.73 -7.07 -18.95
C PRO A 186 -4.47 -7.79 -17.82
N ARG A 187 -5.49 -8.59 -18.17
CA ARG A 187 -6.24 -9.40 -17.19
C ARG A 187 -5.28 -10.36 -16.49
N ASP A 188 -5.43 -10.57 -15.18
CA ASP A 188 -4.64 -11.58 -14.47
C ASP A 188 -4.90 -12.94 -15.13
N PRO A 189 -3.86 -13.63 -15.67
CA PRO A 189 -4.06 -14.88 -16.41
C PRO A 189 -4.59 -16.00 -15.52
N ASP A 190 -4.33 -15.98 -14.21
CA ASP A 190 -4.70 -17.05 -13.30
C ASP A 190 -6.16 -16.92 -12.79
N PRO A 191 -7.07 -17.86 -13.14
CA PRO A 191 -8.45 -17.85 -12.67
C PRO A 191 -8.60 -17.97 -11.16
N ARG A 192 -7.71 -18.70 -10.48
CA ARG A 192 -7.80 -18.93 -9.03
C ARG A 192 -7.57 -17.64 -8.26
N ARG A 193 -6.72 -16.75 -8.79
CA ARG A 193 -6.41 -15.44 -8.21
C ARG A 193 -7.51 -14.40 -8.38
N ARG A 194 -8.48 -14.68 -9.26
CA ARG A 194 -9.66 -13.83 -9.51
C ARG A 194 -10.79 -14.07 -8.52
N ARG A 195 -10.81 -15.22 -7.84
CA ARG A 195 -11.85 -15.53 -6.84
C ARG A 195 -11.71 -14.64 -5.62
N SER A 196 -12.73 -13.81 -5.36
CA SER A 196 -12.71 -12.79 -4.29
C SER A 196 -13.03 -13.32 -2.90
N ARG A 197 -13.56 -14.55 -2.77
CA ARG A 197 -13.68 -15.38 -1.56
C ARG A 197 -14.37 -16.70 -1.95
N PRO A 198 -14.17 -17.82 -1.23
CA PRO A 198 -15.00 -19.00 -1.39
C PRO A 198 -16.48 -18.63 -1.11
N GLY A 199 -17.40 -18.95 -2.03
CA GLY A 199 -18.85 -18.83 -1.80
C GLY A 199 -19.56 -17.57 -2.34
N ILE A 200 -18.85 -16.53 -2.80
CA ILE A 200 -19.49 -15.37 -3.44
C ILE A 200 -19.38 -15.51 -4.97
N PRO A 201 -20.49 -15.45 -5.74
CA PRO A 201 -20.41 -15.41 -7.19
C PRO A 201 -19.55 -14.25 -7.67
N GLU A 202 -18.55 -14.51 -8.52
CA GLU A 202 -17.57 -13.50 -8.96
C GLU A 202 -18.23 -12.23 -9.54
N ARG A 203 -19.38 -12.38 -10.20
CA ARG A 203 -20.16 -11.29 -10.79
C ARG A 203 -20.75 -10.36 -9.72
N PHE A 204 -21.22 -10.92 -8.61
CA PHE A 204 -21.76 -10.13 -7.50
C PHE A 204 -20.63 -9.40 -6.78
N GLY A 205 -19.49 -10.07 -6.59
CA GLY A 205 -18.29 -9.44 -6.04
C GLY A 205 -17.83 -8.24 -6.88
N ALA A 206 -17.77 -8.37 -8.21
CA ALA A 206 -17.32 -7.29 -9.08
C ALA A 206 -18.26 -6.07 -9.06
N ARG A 207 -19.58 -6.31 -9.15
CA ARG A 207 -20.58 -5.22 -9.09
C ARG A 207 -20.56 -4.51 -7.74
N ALA A 208 -20.55 -5.26 -6.63
CA ALA A 208 -20.51 -4.69 -5.30
C ALA A 208 -19.21 -3.89 -5.06
N SER A 209 -18.05 -4.43 -5.45
CA SER A 209 -16.78 -3.70 -5.36
C SER A 209 -16.75 -2.45 -6.25
N ALA A 210 -17.32 -2.51 -7.45
CA ALA A 210 -17.43 -1.35 -8.32
C ALA A 210 -18.31 -0.25 -7.72
N PHE A 211 -19.49 -0.62 -7.22
CA PHE A 211 -20.41 0.31 -6.58
C PHE A 211 -19.80 0.94 -5.33
N ALA A 212 -19.27 0.12 -4.41
CA ALA A 212 -18.60 0.60 -3.21
C ALA A 212 -17.41 1.51 -3.55
N GLY A 213 -16.63 1.16 -4.58
CA GLY A 213 -15.54 1.98 -5.07
C GLY A 213 -16.01 3.33 -5.61
N ALA A 214 -17.08 3.36 -6.41
CA ALA A 214 -17.65 4.60 -6.94
C ALA A 214 -18.15 5.51 -5.80
N VAL A 215 -18.90 4.96 -4.85
CA VAL A 215 -19.40 5.69 -3.67
C VAL A 215 -18.24 6.23 -2.83
N ALA A 216 -17.22 5.42 -2.57
CA ALA A 216 -16.06 5.85 -1.80
C ALA A 216 -15.29 7.00 -2.47
N ILE A 217 -15.06 6.92 -3.79
CA ILE A 217 -14.36 7.97 -4.55
C ILE A 217 -15.20 9.25 -4.60
N SER A 218 -16.49 9.16 -4.96
CA SER A 218 -17.37 10.33 -5.00
C SER A 218 -17.54 10.98 -3.63
N GLY A 219 -17.70 10.18 -2.58
CA GLY A 219 -17.75 10.66 -1.20
C GLY A 219 -16.46 11.35 -0.77
N ALA A 220 -15.29 10.76 -1.08
CA ALA A 220 -14.00 11.36 -0.78
C ALA A 220 -13.82 12.71 -1.51
N LEU A 221 -14.19 12.80 -2.79
CA LEU A 221 -14.13 14.06 -3.54
C LEU A 221 -15.04 15.13 -2.93
N ALA A 222 -16.30 14.79 -2.62
CA ALA A 222 -17.24 15.73 -2.01
C ALA A 222 -16.74 16.24 -0.65
N VAL A 223 -16.28 15.33 0.21
CA VAL A 223 -15.71 15.67 1.52
C VAL A 223 -14.48 16.56 1.36
N VAL A 224 -13.57 16.27 0.43
CA VAL A 224 -12.38 17.11 0.22
C VAL A 224 -12.74 18.50 -0.31
N VAL A 225 -13.70 18.60 -1.25
CA VAL A 225 -14.14 19.91 -1.78
C VAL A 225 -14.76 20.75 -0.66
N LEU A 226 -15.62 20.16 0.18
CA LEU A 226 -16.16 20.81 1.37
C LEU A 226 -15.07 21.17 2.38
N ASN A 227 -14.06 20.32 2.53
CA ASN A 227 -12.91 20.62 3.38
C ASN A 227 -12.18 21.88 2.88
N ILE A 228 -11.82 21.93 1.59
CA ILE A 228 -11.10 23.05 0.97
C ILE A 228 -11.85 24.38 1.09
N PHE A 229 -13.16 24.40 0.82
CA PHE A 229 -13.93 25.64 0.70
C PHE A 229 -14.84 25.97 1.90
N VAL A 230 -14.94 25.10 2.91
CA VAL A 230 -15.87 25.34 4.03
C VAL A 230 -15.18 25.04 5.35
N TRP A 231 -14.88 23.76 5.60
CA TRP A 231 -14.47 23.34 6.94
C TRP A 231 -13.07 23.81 7.31
N GLU A 232 -12.15 23.81 6.36
CA GLU A 232 -10.77 24.22 6.61
C GLU A 232 -10.64 25.75 6.81
N PRO A 233 -11.22 26.63 5.96
CA PRO A 233 -11.24 28.07 6.24
C PRO A 233 -11.87 28.42 7.60
N MET A 234 -13.00 27.80 7.95
CA MET A 234 -13.66 28.01 9.25
C MET A 234 -12.82 27.51 10.42
N ALA A 235 -12.06 26.43 10.24
CA ALA A 235 -11.14 25.93 11.27
C ALA A 235 -9.93 26.85 11.47
N LYS A 236 -9.44 27.50 10.40
CA LYS A 236 -8.31 28.44 10.48
C LYS A 236 -8.66 29.77 11.13
N VAL A 237 -9.90 30.23 10.95
CA VAL A 237 -10.37 31.53 11.48
C VAL A 237 -11.62 31.31 12.35
N PRO A 238 -11.46 30.73 13.55
CA PRO A 238 -12.59 30.44 14.41
C PRO A 238 -13.30 31.74 14.82
N GLY A 239 -14.63 31.71 14.83
CA GLY A 239 -15.48 32.84 15.25
C GLY A 239 -16.02 33.71 14.12
N LEU A 240 -15.61 33.50 12.87
CA LEU A 240 -16.24 34.13 11.70
C LEU A 240 -17.21 33.19 11.00
N ARG A 241 -18.29 33.75 10.46
CA ARG A 241 -19.15 33.04 9.51
C ARG A 241 -18.45 32.95 8.15
N LEU A 242 -18.80 31.96 7.33
CA LEU A 242 -18.13 31.72 6.04
C LEU A 242 -18.26 32.92 5.08
N ASP A 243 -19.42 33.57 5.07
CA ASP A 243 -19.70 34.77 4.29
C ASP A 243 -18.85 35.97 4.74
N GLU A 244 -18.71 36.17 6.05
CA GLU A 244 -17.85 37.20 6.63
C GLU A 244 -16.37 36.95 6.31
N LEU A 245 -15.95 35.68 6.37
CA LEU A 245 -14.60 35.26 6.03
C LEU A 245 -14.27 35.61 4.57
N TYR A 246 -15.16 35.26 3.63
CA TYR A 246 -14.95 35.57 2.21
C TYR A 246 -15.06 37.05 1.89
N ALA A 247 -15.92 37.80 2.57
CA ALA A 247 -15.97 39.26 2.45
C ALA A 247 -14.64 39.89 2.90
N ARG A 248 -14.06 39.42 4.01
CA ARG A 248 -12.76 39.91 4.51
C ARG A 248 -11.59 39.50 3.61
N MET A 249 -11.59 38.28 3.07
CA MET A 249 -10.60 37.87 2.07
C MET A 249 -10.65 38.80 0.86
N SER A 250 -11.85 39.05 0.32
CA SER A 250 -12.03 39.96 -0.81
C SER A 250 -11.57 41.38 -0.49
N ALA A 251 -11.80 41.86 0.73
CA ALA A 251 -11.32 43.18 1.17
C ALA A 251 -9.78 43.23 1.30
N ALA A 252 -9.12 42.10 1.55
CA ALA A 252 -7.67 41.96 1.56
C ALA A 252 -7.04 41.74 0.17
N GLY A 253 -7.85 41.75 -0.90
CA GLY A 253 -7.39 41.47 -2.27
C GLY A 253 -7.25 39.97 -2.59
N GLU A 254 -7.63 39.10 -1.67
CA GLU A 254 -7.61 37.65 -1.83
C GLU A 254 -8.96 37.13 -2.35
N SER A 255 -8.94 36.07 -3.15
CA SER A 255 -10.19 35.51 -3.69
C SER A 255 -10.25 33.98 -3.59
N PRO A 256 -11.33 33.41 -3.03
CA PRO A 256 -11.60 31.97 -3.11
C PRO A 256 -11.70 31.45 -4.55
N THR A 257 -12.07 32.31 -5.51
CA THR A 257 -12.29 31.92 -6.91
C THR A 257 -11.00 31.56 -7.63
N SER A 258 -9.83 32.03 -7.16
CA SER A 258 -8.52 31.72 -7.74
C SER A 258 -8.21 30.21 -7.73
N SER A 259 -8.76 29.49 -6.76
CA SER A 259 -8.50 28.06 -6.54
C SER A 259 -9.52 27.14 -7.21
N VAL A 260 -10.67 27.68 -7.61
CA VAL A 260 -11.75 26.92 -8.26
C VAL A 260 -11.27 26.19 -9.52
N PRO A 261 -10.49 26.79 -10.44
CA PRO A 261 -10.02 26.08 -11.64
C PRO A 261 -9.21 24.82 -11.31
N PHE A 262 -8.31 24.89 -10.33
CA PHE A 262 -7.49 23.75 -9.91
C PHE A 262 -8.33 22.64 -9.30
N VAL A 263 -9.26 22.99 -8.40
CA VAL A 263 -10.17 22.00 -7.81
C VAL A 263 -11.07 21.38 -8.87
N VAL A 264 -11.58 22.16 -9.83
CA VAL A 264 -12.42 21.65 -10.93
C VAL A 264 -11.63 20.69 -11.81
N VAL A 265 -10.44 21.08 -12.29
CA VAL A 265 -9.59 20.19 -13.10
C VAL A 265 -9.29 18.89 -12.35
N TRP A 266 -8.93 19.01 -11.08
CA TRP A 266 -8.65 17.87 -10.22
C TRP A 266 -9.86 16.96 -10.08
N VAL A 267 -11.04 17.46 -9.69
CA VAL A 267 -12.30 16.69 -9.56
C VAL A 267 -12.70 16.03 -10.88
N VAL A 268 -12.66 16.79 -11.98
CA VAL A 268 -13.04 16.30 -13.32
C VAL A 268 -12.13 15.15 -13.76
N SER A 269 -10.84 15.18 -13.40
CA SER A 269 -9.91 14.09 -13.72
C SER A 269 -10.34 12.72 -13.17
N TRP A 270 -11.12 12.69 -12.08
CA TRP A 270 -11.61 11.47 -11.44
C TRP A 270 -12.90 10.94 -12.03
N LEU A 271 -13.65 11.74 -12.79
CA LEU A 271 -14.95 11.36 -13.35
C LEU A 271 -14.87 10.10 -14.24
N PRO A 272 -13.87 9.91 -15.13
CA PRO A 272 -13.79 8.70 -15.94
C PRO A 272 -13.68 7.42 -15.10
N LEU A 273 -12.96 7.47 -13.98
CA LEU A 273 -12.86 6.35 -13.05
C LEU A 273 -14.22 6.05 -12.40
N VAL A 274 -14.89 7.07 -11.87
CA VAL A 274 -16.20 6.94 -11.22
C VAL A 274 -17.26 6.40 -12.19
N VAL A 275 -17.38 7.02 -13.36
CA VAL A 275 -18.32 6.60 -14.42
C VAL A 275 -18.03 5.17 -14.84
N GLY A 276 -16.75 4.83 -15.00
CA GLY A 276 -16.33 3.48 -15.34
C GLY A 276 -16.70 2.43 -14.28
N LEU A 277 -16.55 2.76 -12.99
CA LEU A 277 -16.98 1.89 -11.89
C LEU A 277 -18.51 1.75 -11.84
N LEU A 278 -19.26 2.84 -11.99
CA LEU A 278 -20.72 2.80 -12.05
C LEU A 278 -21.23 1.97 -13.23
N LEU A 279 -20.59 2.08 -14.40
CA LEU A 279 -20.90 1.25 -15.56
C LEU A 279 -20.72 -0.24 -15.25
N VAL A 280 -19.64 -0.63 -14.57
CA VAL A 280 -19.42 -2.01 -14.12
C VAL A 280 -20.45 -2.44 -13.07
N ALA A 281 -20.84 -1.55 -12.15
CA ALA A 281 -21.85 -1.85 -11.15
C ALA A 281 -23.22 -2.15 -11.77
N VAL A 282 -23.66 -1.32 -12.73
CA VAL A 282 -24.96 -1.44 -13.40
C VAL A 282 -24.97 -2.56 -14.44
N VAL A 283 -24.05 -2.51 -15.41
CA VAL A 283 -24.04 -3.45 -16.54
C VAL A 283 -23.45 -4.80 -16.14
N GLY A 284 -22.55 -4.83 -15.16
CA GLY A 284 -21.77 -6.02 -14.81
C GLY A 284 -20.57 -6.27 -15.73
N PRO A 285 -19.73 -7.25 -15.36
CA PRO A 285 -18.50 -7.56 -16.10
C PRO A 285 -18.79 -8.33 -17.40
N ARG A 286 -19.24 -7.63 -18.45
CA ARG A 286 -19.52 -8.19 -19.79
C ARG A 286 -18.61 -7.60 -20.87
N GLY A 287 -18.35 -8.34 -21.95
CA GLY A 287 -17.53 -7.88 -23.08
C GLY A 287 -16.15 -7.39 -22.64
N ARG A 288 -15.79 -6.15 -23.00
CA ARG A 288 -14.52 -5.52 -22.58
C ARG A 288 -14.41 -5.37 -21.05
N LEU A 289 -15.53 -5.19 -20.35
CA LEU A 289 -15.59 -5.08 -18.88
C LEU A 289 -15.39 -6.42 -18.16
N ALA A 290 -15.50 -7.55 -18.86
CA ALA A 290 -15.24 -8.86 -18.26
C ALA A 290 -13.80 -8.99 -17.72
N ARG A 291 -12.88 -8.13 -18.18
CA ARG A 291 -11.50 -8.04 -17.70
C ARG A 291 -11.37 -7.45 -16.29
N LEU A 292 -12.40 -6.78 -15.78
CA LEU A 292 -12.40 -6.13 -14.48
C LEU A 292 -12.98 -7.07 -13.42
N ASP A 293 -12.09 -7.61 -12.58
CA ASP A 293 -12.49 -8.40 -11.42
C ASP A 293 -12.67 -7.53 -10.17
N ALA A 294 -13.38 -8.07 -9.17
CA ALA A 294 -13.66 -7.39 -7.90
C ALA A 294 -12.39 -6.88 -7.22
N ARG A 295 -11.29 -7.65 -7.30
CA ARG A 295 -10.03 -7.32 -6.64
C ARG A 295 -9.35 -6.13 -7.30
N ARG A 296 -9.32 -6.08 -8.63
CA ARG A 296 -8.81 -4.95 -9.40
C ARG A 296 -9.62 -3.69 -9.11
N LEU A 297 -10.94 -3.80 -9.09
CA LEU A 297 -11.85 -2.66 -8.80
C LEU A 297 -11.62 -2.13 -7.38
N ALA A 298 -11.54 -3.01 -6.38
CA ALA A 298 -11.24 -2.63 -5.00
C ALA A 298 -9.85 -1.98 -4.86
N ARG A 299 -8.84 -2.51 -5.55
CA ARG A 299 -7.49 -1.93 -5.57
C ARG A 299 -7.48 -0.55 -6.22
N ALA A 300 -8.16 -0.37 -7.35
CA ALA A 300 -8.28 0.90 -8.02
C ALA A 300 -8.95 1.95 -7.12
N ALA A 301 -10.01 1.56 -6.41
CA ALA A 301 -10.66 2.43 -5.43
C ALA A 301 -9.75 2.83 -4.27
N LEU A 302 -8.98 1.89 -3.70
CA LEU A 302 -8.01 2.20 -2.64
C LEU A 302 -6.91 3.17 -3.12
N VAL A 303 -6.36 2.92 -4.30
CA VAL A 303 -5.35 3.81 -4.91
C VAL A 303 -5.95 5.19 -5.17
N ALA A 304 -7.19 5.26 -5.67
CA ALA A 304 -7.88 6.52 -5.92
C ALA A 304 -8.10 7.33 -4.64
N VAL A 305 -8.62 6.71 -3.56
CA VAL A 305 -8.83 7.42 -2.29
C VAL A 305 -7.51 7.91 -1.68
N ALA A 306 -6.43 7.12 -1.80
CA ALA A 306 -5.10 7.54 -1.38
C ALA A 306 -4.61 8.76 -2.17
N ALA A 307 -4.72 8.70 -3.50
CA ALA A 307 -4.30 9.76 -4.40
C ALA A 307 -5.19 11.01 -4.32
N ILE A 308 -6.47 10.87 -3.97
CA ILE A 308 -7.37 12.00 -3.71
C ILE A 308 -6.89 12.78 -2.48
N GLY A 309 -6.69 12.11 -1.34
CA GLY A 309 -6.24 12.83 -0.14
C GLY A 309 -4.81 13.36 -0.23
N PHE A 310 -3.97 12.80 -1.10
CA PHE A 310 -2.68 13.43 -1.45
C PHE A 310 -2.88 14.63 -2.38
N GLY A 311 -3.64 14.46 -3.47
CA GLY A 311 -3.88 15.50 -4.47
C GLY A 311 -4.62 16.73 -3.94
N GLN A 312 -5.38 16.60 -2.85
CA GLN A 312 -6.05 17.73 -2.20
C GLN A 312 -5.08 18.85 -1.80
N TRP A 313 -3.82 18.51 -1.45
CA TRP A 313 -2.82 19.50 -1.06
C TRP A 313 -2.53 20.47 -2.19
N PHE A 314 -2.46 19.96 -3.42
CA PHE A 314 -2.22 20.78 -4.61
C PHE A 314 -3.49 21.47 -5.08
N ALA A 315 -4.63 20.77 -5.05
CA ALA A 315 -5.92 21.34 -5.45
C ALA A 315 -6.36 22.49 -4.52
N GLY A 316 -6.14 22.34 -3.21
CA GLY A 316 -6.50 23.32 -2.18
C GLY A 316 -5.41 24.34 -1.86
N PHE A 317 -4.23 24.25 -2.49
CA PHE A 317 -3.06 25.08 -2.15
C PHE A 317 -3.38 26.58 -2.22
N GLY A 318 -3.97 27.03 -3.33
CA GLY A 318 -4.31 28.44 -3.52
C GLY A 318 -5.26 28.95 -2.43
N MET A 319 -6.27 28.15 -2.06
CA MET A 319 -7.26 28.53 -1.07
C MET A 319 -6.62 28.60 0.32
N GLY A 320 -5.74 27.64 0.62
CA GLY A 320 -4.96 27.62 1.84
C GLY A 320 -4.04 28.84 1.99
N MET A 321 -3.39 29.27 0.92
CA MET A 321 -2.55 30.48 0.87
C MET A 321 -3.38 31.75 0.97
N SER A 322 -4.46 31.89 0.21
CA SER A 322 -5.33 33.08 0.29
C SER A 322 -5.91 33.30 1.69
N VAL A 323 -6.25 32.23 2.43
CA VAL A 323 -6.67 32.35 3.85
C VAL A 323 -5.49 32.70 4.76
N ALA A 324 -4.30 32.15 4.48
CA ALA A 324 -3.08 32.46 5.21
C ALA A 324 -2.72 33.94 5.09
N ASP A 325 -2.72 34.47 3.87
CA ASP A 325 -2.34 35.83 3.54
C ASP A 325 -3.37 36.85 4.06
N ALA A 326 -4.67 36.55 3.96
CA ALA A 326 -5.73 37.45 4.44
C ALA A 326 -5.81 37.57 5.98
N PHE A 327 -5.43 36.53 6.73
CA PHE A 327 -5.64 36.46 8.19
C PHE A 327 -4.35 36.23 9.00
N GLY A 328 -3.18 36.20 8.36
CA GLY A 328 -1.91 35.90 9.01
C GLY A 328 -1.86 34.48 9.61
N THR A 329 -2.52 33.51 8.97
CA THR A 329 -2.51 32.10 9.40
C THR A 329 -1.48 31.28 8.60
N THR A 330 -1.40 29.97 8.82
CA THR A 330 -0.50 29.09 8.03
C THR A 330 -1.23 28.49 6.82
N GLY A 331 -0.50 28.22 5.74
CA GLY A 331 -1.04 27.50 4.57
C GLY A 331 -1.47 26.05 4.87
N GLY A 332 -0.89 25.41 5.89
CA GLY A 332 -1.18 24.03 6.30
C GLY A 332 -2.58 23.81 6.89
N GLY A 333 -2.95 22.54 7.08
CA GLY A 333 -4.25 22.15 7.64
C GLY A 333 -4.38 22.39 9.15
N ALA A 334 -5.56 22.83 9.59
CA ALA A 334 -5.93 23.14 10.97
C ALA A 334 -7.13 22.32 11.47
N GLY A 335 -8.00 21.84 10.56
CA GLY A 335 -9.20 21.10 10.92
C GLY A 335 -8.99 19.61 11.19
N TRP A 336 -9.81 19.03 12.08
CA TRP A 336 -9.84 17.57 12.31
C TRP A 336 -10.24 16.79 11.05
N VAL A 337 -11.03 17.39 10.16
CA VAL A 337 -11.44 16.79 8.88
C VAL A 337 -10.22 16.56 7.99
N THR A 338 -9.30 17.52 7.91
CA THR A 338 -8.02 17.37 7.20
C THR A 338 -7.19 16.21 7.76
N ALA A 339 -7.15 16.05 9.09
CA ALA A 339 -6.50 14.91 9.73
C ALA A 339 -7.19 13.57 9.38
N ALA A 340 -8.52 13.52 9.39
CA ALA A 340 -9.30 12.33 9.04
C ALA A 340 -9.12 11.92 7.57
N ILE A 341 -9.11 12.88 6.63
CA ILE A 341 -8.82 12.62 5.21
C ILE A 341 -7.40 12.08 5.08
N SER A 342 -6.42 12.72 5.72
CA SER A 342 -5.01 12.31 5.65
C SER A 342 -4.79 10.89 6.19
N ALA A 343 -5.38 10.57 7.35
CA ALA A 343 -5.31 9.24 7.94
C ALA A 343 -5.99 8.19 7.05
N THR A 344 -7.16 8.51 6.48
CA THR A 344 -7.89 7.60 5.59
C THR A 344 -7.09 7.32 4.32
N SER A 345 -6.56 8.36 3.67
CA SER A 345 -5.75 8.23 2.46
C SER A 345 -4.43 7.51 2.72
N LEU A 346 -3.80 7.73 3.88
CA LEU A 346 -2.64 6.99 4.34
C LEU A 346 -2.95 5.49 4.45
N LEU A 347 -4.00 5.12 5.18
CA LEU A 347 -4.41 3.73 5.35
C LEU A 347 -4.77 3.06 4.02
N CYS A 348 -5.49 3.76 3.14
CA CYS A 348 -5.78 3.29 1.80
C CYS A 348 -4.52 3.09 0.96
N GLY A 349 -3.55 4.01 1.05
CA GLY A 349 -2.27 3.94 0.34
C GLY A 349 -1.43 2.76 0.81
N ILE A 350 -1.32 2.54 2.13
CA ILE A 350 -0.65 1.38 2.73
C ILE A 350 -1.33 0.09 2.27
N ALA A 351 -2.66 0.01 2.38
CA ALA A 351 -3.42 -1.16 1.97
C ALA A 351 -3.23 -1.44 0.46
N ALA A 352 -3.25 -0.41 -0.38
CA ALA A 352 -2.99 -0.55 -1.81
C ALA A 352 -1.57 -1.06 -2.07
N ALA A 353 -0.54 -0.45 -1.50
CA ALA A 353 0.85 -0.87 -1.66
C ALA A 353 1.04 -2.34 -1.28
N LEU A 354 0.53 -2.74 -0.11
CA LEU A 354 0.66 -4.11 0.42
C LEU A 354 -0.23 -5.13 -0.30
N ARG A 355 -1.29 -4.72 -1.01
CA ARG A 355 -2.21 -5.65 -1.70
C ARG A 355 -2.04 -5.68 -3.22
N VAL A 356 -1.44 -4.66 -3.82
CA VAL A 356 -1.23 -4.52 -5.27
C VAL A 356 0.15 -5.01 -5.67
N LEU A 357 1.19 -4.58 -4.94
CA LEU A 357 2.57 -4.76 -5.37
C LEU A 357 3.13 -6.15 -5.05
N PRO A 358 2.88 -6.76 -3.87
CA PRO A 358 3.37 -8.10 -3.57
C PRO A 358 2.95 -9.12 -4.61
N PRO A 359 3.87 -10.03 -4.99
CA PRO A 359 3.49 -11.11 -5.88
C PRO A 359 2.56 -12.05 -5.13
N PRO A 360 1.57 -12.59 -5.84
CA PRO A 360 0.74 -13.66 -5.31
C PRO A 360 1.58 -14.86 -4.88
N ASP A 361 1.01 -15.68 -3.98
CA ASP A 361 1.65 -16.87 -3.48
C ASP A 361 2.11 -17.77 -4.64
N LEU A 362 3.30 -18.35 -4.45
CA LEU A 362 3.80 -19.34 -5.39
C LEU A 362 2.80 -20.50 -5.40
N PRO A 363 2.49 -21.06 -6.58
CA PRO A 363 1.70 -22.28 -6.63
C PRO A 363 2.36 -23.31 -5.71
N ASP A 364 1.53 -24.09 -5.02
CA ASP A 364 2.02 -25.23 -4.25
C ASP A 364 2.95 -26.02 -5.17
N PRO A 365 4.13 -26.45 -4.68
CA PRO A 365 4.95 -27.34 -5.47
C PRO A 365 4.03 -28.49 -5.94
N PRO A 366 4.20 -28.98 -7.19
CA PRO A 366 3.45 -30.16 -7.62
C PRO A 366 3.60 -31.16 -6.47
N SER A 367 2.47 -31.59 -5.90
CA SER A 367 2.48 -32.58 -4.84
C SER A 367 3.37 -33.68 -5.38
N ALA A 368 4.59 -33.78 -4.86
CA ALA A 368 5.44 -34.87 -5.23
C ALA A 368 4.59 -36.05 -4.79
N SER A 369 4.02 -36.77 -5.75
CA SER A 369 3.63 -38.14 -5.51
C SER A 369 4.96 -38.77 -5.13
N ILE A 370 5.26 -38.73 -3.84
CA ILE A 370 6.23 -39.61 -3.23
C ILE A 370 5.56 -40.95 -3.47
N ASP A 371 5.80 -41.54 -4.64
CA ASP A 371 5.45 -42.91 -4.92
C ASP A 371 6.24 -43.69 -3.87
N PRO A 372 5.60 -44.20 -2.81
CA PRO A 372 6.33 -44.84 -1.73
C PRO A 372 6.93 -46.19 -2.16
N VAL A 373 6.77 -46.58 -3.43
CA VAL A 373 7.01 -47.92 -3.94
C VAL A 373 8.40 -48.09 -4.58
N ALA A 374 9.11 -47.01 -4.92
CA ALA A 374 10.39 -47.14 -5.66
C ALA A 374 11.66 -47.27 -4.79
N ALA A 375 11.53 -47.42 -3.46
CA ALA A 375 12.67 -47.52 -2.53
C ALA A 375 12.77 -48.87 -1.81
N ALA A 376 12.42 -49.97 -2.49
CA ALA A 376 12.86 -51.29 -2.05
C ALA A 376 14.23 -51.59 -2.69
N PRO A 377 15.33 -51.64 -1.92
CA PRO A 377 16.58 -52.20 -2.43
C PRO A 377 16.37 -53.69 -2.72
N ALA A 378 16.77 -54.12 -3.92
CA ALA A 378 16.80 -55.52 -4.33
C ALA A 378 17.89 -56.30 -3.58
#